data_AF-A0A547Q2K6-F1
#
_entry.id   AF-A0A547Q2K6-F1
#
_cell.length_a   1.000
_cell.length_b   1.000
_cell.length_c   1.000
_cell.angle_alpha   90.00
_cell.angle_beta   90.00
_cell.angle_gamma   90.00
#
_symmetry.space_group_name_H-M   'P 1'
#
loop_
_entity.id
_entity.type
_entity.pdbx_description
1 polymer ?
#
loop_
_entity_poly.entity_id
_entity_poly.type
_entity_poly.pdbx_seq_one_letter_code
_entity_poly.pdbx_strand_id
1 'polypeptide(L)'
;MRVLVALLLMILATAGMAEERPRHGLIENRTGLPLTLPLQVKTLPGRDYYLDLRTAETGQSAVLAYIHGGQFFRLLMPPGTYELHAATGSDWRGPEALFGPDTEFFDLPNPLTFRAGYATKNGHLIDLTKQGQLTAVPVRPLTLCQYPLSVMARQSATEDSIPVPKVDPAFDTGLPFYGPDPDRQGLEKLGIETDPFDLRPGPFDPKGLPETGTAPIDQERIRTRLCL
;
A
#
# COMPACT_ATOMS: atom_id res chain seq x y z
N MET A 1 55.65 -23.86 -8.36
CA MET A 1 54.72 -23.58 -7.24
C MET A 1 54.31 -22.12 -7.13
N ARG A 2 55.26 -21.15 -7.10
CA ARG A 2 54.95 -19.71 -7.01
C ARG A 2 54.07 -19.15 -8.13
N VAL A 3 54.30 -19.58 -9.38
CA VAL A 3 53.50 -19.15 -10.55
C VAL A 3 52.07 -19.70 -10.50
N LEU A 4 51.90 -20.94 -10.03
CA LEU A 4 50.58 -21.57 -9.90
C LEU A 4 49.73 -20.90 -8.82
N VAL A 5 50.36 -20.52 -7.69
CA VAL A 5 49.71 -19.78 -6.60
C VAL A 5 49.33 -18.36 -7.04
N ALA A 6 50.16 -17.68 -7.83
CA ALA A 6 49.84 -16.37 -8.40
C ALA A 6 48.67 -16.42 -9.40
N LEU A 7 48.59 -17.47 -10.23
CA LEU A 7 47.45 -17.68 -11.12
C LEU A 7 46.17 -18.01 -10.34
N LEU A 8 46.26 -18.85 -9.29
CA LEU A 8 45.12 -19.17 -8.44
C LEU A 8 44.58 -17.94 -7.68
N LEU A 9 45.48 -17.05 -7.22
CA LEU A 9 45.12 -15.79 -6.56
C LEU A 9 44.48 -14.77 -7.53
N MET A 10 44.94 -14.72 -8.79
CA MET A 10 44.33 -13.86 -9.81
C MET A 10 42.94 -14.34 -10.25
N ILE A 11 42.70 -15.66 -10.28
CA ILE A 11 41.37 -16.23 -10.61
C ILE A 11 40.37 -16.07 -9.45
N LEU A 12 40.84 -16.04 -8.19
CA LEU A 12 39.98 -15.78 -7.03
C LEU A 12 39.53 -14.31 -6.92
N ALA A 13 40.29 -13.36 -7.48
CA ALA A 13 39.97 -11.93 -7.39
C ALA A 13 38.81 -11.49 -8.30
N THR A 14 38.48 -12.26 -9.34
CA THR A 14 37.41 -11.90 -10.29
C THR A 14 36.01 -12.36 -9.87
N ALA A 15 35.89 -13.23 -8.87
CA ALA A 15 34.63 -13.87 -8.50
C ALA A 15 33.76 -13.06 -7.50
N GLY A 16 34.14 -11.82 -7.16
CA GLY A 16 33.62 -11.13 -5.97
C GLY A 16 33.08 -9.71 -6.17
N MET A 17 32.86 -9.23 -7.40
CA MET A 17 32.24 -7.91 -7.59
C MET A 17 30.72 -8.03 -7.68
N ALA A 18 30.10 -8.58 -6.64
CA ALA A 18 28.70 -8.31 -6.38
C ALA A 18 28.64 -6.89 -5.82
N GLU A 19 28.20 -5.93 -6.64
CA GLU A 19 28.01 -4.56 -6.19
C GLU A 19 26.95 -4.53 -5.08
N GLU A 20 27.08 -3.59 -4.14
CA GLU A 20 26.10 -3.49 -3.07
C GLU A 20 24.72 -3.21 -3.65
N ARG A 21 23.73 -4.00 -3.22
CA ARG A 21 22.35 -3.84 -3.69
C ARG A 21 21.85 -2.44 -3.32
N PRO A 22 21.21 -1.71 -4.25
CA PRO A 22 20.61 -0.43 -3.94
C PRO A 22 19.56 -0.58 -2.84
N ARG A 23 19.33 0.52 -2.11
CA ARG A 23 18.24 0.58 -1.15
C ARG A 23 16.90 0.42 -1.87
N HIS A 24 15.97 -0.29 -1.25
CA HIS A 24 14.58 -0.32 -1.69
C HIS A 24 14.00 1.09 -1.78
N GLY A 25 13.49 1.48 -2.95
CA GLY A 25 12.93 2.80 -3.19
C GLY A 25 13.47 3.46 -4.46
N LEU A 26 13.47 4.79 -4.45
CA LEU A 26 13.99 5.62 -5.54
C LEU A 26 15.52 5.50 -5.61
N ILE A 27 16.05 5.23 -6.81
CA ILE A 27 17.48 5.38 -7.11
C ILE A 27 17.72 6.80 -7.62
N GLU A 28 16.95 7.23 -8.62
CA GLU A 28 17.19 8.49 -9.31
C GLU A 28 15.90 9.10 -9.88
N ASN A 29 15.76 10.43 -9.80
CA ASN A 29 14.73 11.19 -10.50
C ASN A 29 15.40 12.19 -11.46
N ARG A 30 15.27 11.95 -12.76
CA ARG A 30 15.86 12.76 -13.84
C ARG A 30 14.92 13.81 -14.39
N THR A 31 13.66 13.84 -13.94
CA THR A 31 12.64 14.74 -14.51
C THR A 31 12.75 16.19 -14.04
N GLY A 32 13.39 16.42 -12.88
CA GLY A 32 13.36 17.72 -12.20
C GLY A 32 11.98 18.11 -11.64
N LEU A 33 10.96 17.26 -11.81
CA LEU A 33 9.60 17.49 -11.36
C LEU A 33 9.33 16.88 -9.98
N PRO A 34 8.35 17.41 -9.23
CA PRO A 34 8.06 16.93 -7.89
C PRO A 34 7.36 15.55 -7.91
N LEU A 35 7.91 14.63 -7.13
CA LEU A 35 7.37 13.28 -6.91
C LEU A 35 6.14 13.36 -6.00
N THR A 36 4.94 13.35 -6.57
CA THR A 36 3.70 13.65 -5.81
C THR A 36 2.55 12.68 -6.01
N LEU A 37 2.64 11.77 -6.98
CA LEU A 37 1.54 10.89 -7.41
C LEU A 37 1.85 9.42 -7.10
N PRO A 38 0.91 8.64 -6.55
CA PRO A 38 1.27 7.34 -5.96
C PRO A 38 1.55 6.25 -7.02
N LEU A 39 2.68 5.58 -6.89
CA LEU A 39 2.97 4.30 -7.53
C LEU A 39 3.16 3.24 -6.44
N GLN A 40 2.46 2.12 -6.58
CA GLN A 40 2.63 0.95 -5.73
C GLN A 40 2.95 -0.27 -6.56
N VAL A 41 3.87 -1.10 -6.09
CA VAL A 41 4.24 -2.35 -6.75
C VAL A 41 4.23 -3.48 -5.73
N LYS A 42 3.55 -4.57 -6.07
CA LYS A 42 3.55 -5.81 -5.29
C LYS A 42 4.41 -6.85 -5.98
N THR A 43 5.28 -7.48 -5.23
CA THR A 43 6.22 -8.50 -5.73
C THR A 43 6.20 -9.71 -4.80
N LEU A 44 6.63 -10.86 -5.32
CA LEU A 44 6.91 -12.02 -4.49
C LEU A 44 8.32 -11.90 -3.88
N PRO A 45 8.58 -12.53 -2.72
CA PRO A 45 9.94 -12.67 -2.21
C PRO A 45 10.79 -13.54 -3.13
N GLY A 46 12.12 -13.39 -3.03
CA GLY A 46 13.11 -14.24 -3.70
C GLY A 46 13.76 -13.64 -4.95
N ARG A 47 13.13 -12.64 -5.58
CA ARG A 47 13.73 -11.87 -6.68
C ARG A 47 13.59 -10.38 -6.43
N ASP A 48 14.64 -9.64 -6.75
CA ASP A 48 14.63 -8.19 -6.72
C ASP A 48 14.26 -7.64 -8.09
N TYR A 49 13.90 -6.35 -8.14
CA TYR A 49 13.50 -5.66 -9.36
C TYR A 49 14.23 -4.34 -9.50
N TYR A 50 14.70 -4.07 -10.70
CA TYR A 50 15.16 -2.77 -11.13
C TYR A 50 14.12 -2.20 -12.09
N LEU A 51 13.59 -1.03 -11.78
CA LEU A 51 12.57 -0.35 -12.59
C LEU A 51 13.18 0.86 -13.29
N ASP A 52 12.95 0.96 -14.59
CA ASP A 52 13.24 2.11 -15.44
C ASP A 52 11.93 2.65 -16.02
N LEU A 53 11.45 3.74 -15.44
CA LEU A 53 10.28 4.46 -15.94
C LEU A 53 10.74 5.51 -16.94
N ARG A 54 10.37 5.32 -18.21
CA ARG A 54 10.75 6.19 -19.31
C ARG A 54 9.60 7.08 -19.70
N THR A 55 9.85 8.34 -20.05
CA THR A 55 8.79 9.21 -20.57
C THR A 55 8.25 8.64 -21.88
N ALA A 56 6.93 8.52 -22.03
CA ALA A 56 6.33 8.00 -23.26
C ALA A 56 6.57 8.92 -24.47
N GLU A 57 6.81 10.21 -24.22
CA GLU A 57 7.02 11.21 -25.27
C GLU A 57 8.40 11.10 -25.95
N THR A 58 9.44 10.75 -25.19
CA THR A 58 10.83 10.74 -25.68
C THR A 58 11.55 9.40 -25.55
N GLY A 59 10.98 8.45 -24.79
CA GLY A 59 11.63 7.18 -24.45
C GLY A 59 12.84 7.32 -23.51
N GLN A 60 13.11 8.51 -22.95
CA GLN A 60 14.23 8.72 -22.04
C GLN A 60 13.90 8.25 -20.62
N SER A 61 14.87 7.64 -19.92
CA SER A 61 14.76 7.29 -18.51
C SER A 61 14.48 8.51 -17.65
N ALA A 62 13.35 8.49 -16.96
CA ALA A 62 12.87 9.58 -16.11
C ALA A 62 13.03 9.25 -14.62
N VAL A 63 12.67 8.04 -14.21
CA VAL A 63 12.75 7.61 -12.82
C VAL A 63 13.31 6.20 -12.75
N LEU A 64 14.34 6.01 -11.95
CA LEU A 64 14.96 4.72 -11.66
C LEU A 64 14.64 4.31 -10.23
N ALA A 65 14.26 3.06 -10.02
CA ALA A 65 13.93 2.54 -8.70
C ALA A 65 14.38 1.09 -8.51
N TYR A 66 14.62 0.70 -7.26
CA TYR A 66 14.96 -0.65 -6.87
C TYR A 66 13.95 -1.22 -5.89
N ILE A 67 13.59 -2.49 -6.06
CA ILE A 67 12.63 -3.20 -5.21
C ILE A 67 13.30 -4.47 -4.69
N HIS A 68 13.50 -4.55 -3.38
CA HIS A 68 13.71 -5.85 -2.74
C HIS A 68 12.44 -6.70 -2.79
N GLY A 69 12.55 -7.93 -3.30
CA GLY A 69 11.42 -8.86 -3.44
C GLY A 69 10.64 -9.08 -2.16
N GLY A 70 9.30 -9.09 -2.25
CA GLY A 70 8.40 -9.36 -1.13
C GLY A 70 8.19 -8.18 -0.17
N GLN A 71 8.94 -7.08 -0.34
CA GLN A 71 8.68 -5.83 0.38
C GLN A 71 7.60 -5.01 -0.33
N PHE A 72 6.77 -4.32 0.45
CA PHE A 72 5.73 -3.47 -0.13
C PHE A 72 6.33 -2.18 -0.68
N PHE A 73 6.37 -2.04 -2.01
CA PHE A 73 6.98 -0.89 -2.67
C PHE A 73 5.97 0.25 -2.85
N ARG A 74 6.36 1.44 -2.42
CA ARG A 74 5.64 2.70 -2.61
C ARG A 74 6.61 3.77 -3.08
N LEU A 75 6.27 4.43 -4.18
CA LEU A 75 7.02 5.56 -4.69
C LEU A 75 6.04 6.66 -5.09
N LEU A 76 6.45 7.92 -4.98
CA LEU A 76 5.73 9.01 -5.61
C LEU A 76 6.36 9.31 -6.96
N MET A 77 5.53 9.47 -7.98
CA MET A 77 5.89 9.74 -9.37
C MET A 77 5.60 11.20 -9.71
N PRO A 78 6.35 11.79 -10.64
CA PRO A 78 5.97 13.07 -11.22
C PRO A 78 4.75 12.90 -12.13
N PRO A 79 4.00 13.98 -12.41
CA PRO A 79 2.98 13.97 -13.45
C PRO A 79 3.58 13.60 -14.81
N GLY A 80 2.79 12.92 -15.65
CA GLY A 80 3.23 12.53 -16.99
C GLY A 80 2.77 11.13 -17.39
N THR A 81 3.23 10.69 -18.55
CA THR A 81 2.96 9.35 -19.09
C THR A 81 4.27 8.59 -19.19
N TYR A 82 4.32 7.38 -18.64
CA TYR A 82 5.56 6.62 -18.53
C TYR A 82 5.41 5.19 -19.02
N GLU A 83 6.39 4.71 -19.76
CA GLU A 83 6.58 3.30 -20.09
C GLU A 83 7.41 2.66 -18.97
N LEU A 84 6.97 1.53 -18.44
CA LEU A 84 7.71 0.80 -17.41
C LEU A 84 8.47 -0.35 -18.05
N HIS A 85 9.80 -0.26 -17.95
CA HIS A 85 10.71 -1.35 -18.21
C HIS A 85 11.23 -1.88 -16.87
N ALA A 86 11.28 -3.19 -16.72
CA ALA A 86 11.74 -3.81 -15.51
C ALA A 86 12.72 -4.94 -15.82
N ALA A 87 13.75 -5.03 -14.99
CA ALA A 87 14.65 -6.16 -14.93
C ALA A 87 14.48 -6.86 -13.58
N THR A 88 14.55 -8.19 -13.55
CA THR A 88 14.42 -8.96 -12.31
C THR A 88 15.36 -10.14 -12.24
N GLY A 89 15.84 -10.44 -11.04
CA GLY A 89 16.76 -11.54 -10.77
C GLY A 89 17.14 -11.61 -9.29
N SER A 90 18.07 -12.50 -8.97
CA SER A 90 18.49 -12.79 -7.60
C SER A 90 19.85 -12.19 -7.23
N ASP A 91 20.72 -11.95 -8.22
CA ASP A 91 22.12 -11.60 -8.01
C ASP A 91 22.45 -10.25 -8.65
N TRP A 92 22.28 -9.15 -7.91
CA TRP A 92 22.58 -7.80 -8.40
C TRP A 92 24.08 -7.58 -8.63
N ARG A 93 24.42 -6.98 -9.76
CA ARG A 93 25.80 -6.75 -10.24
C ARG A 93 26.06 -5.32 -10.73
N GLY A 94 25.17 -4.38 -10.38
CA GLY A 94 25.28 -2.97 -10.80
C GLY A 94 24.34 -2.60 -11.95
N PRO A 95 24.17 -1.30 -12.25
CA PRO A 95 23.19 -0.82 -13.23
C PRO A 95 23.50 -1.23 -14.68
N GLU A 96 24.75 -1.55 -15.01
CA GLU A 96 25.15 -2.01 -16.35
C GLU A 96 24.91 -3.51 -16.54
N ALA A 97 25.19 -4.31 -15.51
CA ALA A 97 25.09 -5.78 -15.56
C ALA A 97 23.77 -6.32 -14.97
N LEU A 98 23.00 -5.47 -14.28
CA LEU A 98 21.73 -5.75 -13.63
C LEU A 98 21.81 -6.99 -12.73
N PHE A 99 21.11 -8.07 -13.06
CA PHE A 99 21.12 -9.31 -12.29
C PHE A 99 22.02 -10.40 -12.92
N GLY A 100 22.91 -10.00 -13.83
CA GLY A 100 23.77 -10.92 -14.56
C GLY A 100 23.03 -11.73 -15.64
N PRO A 101 23.55 -12.93 -15.99
CA PRO A 101 22.97 -13.77 -17.05
C PRO A 101 21.53 -14.23 -16.81
N ASP A 102 21.10 -14.29 -15.54
CA ASP A 102 19.76 -14.71 -15.13
C ASP A 102 18.76 -13.53 -15.08
N THR A 103 19.15 -12.37 -15.63
CA THR A 103 18.26 -11.21 -15.72
C THR A 103 17.10 -11.51 -16.65
N GLU A 104 15.88 -11.46 -16.12
CA GLU A 104 14.67 -11.44 -16.92
C GLU A 104 14.18 -10.01 -17.09
N PHE A 105 13.79 -9.68 -18.31
CA PHE A 105 13.24 -8.38 -18.66
C PHE A 105 11.74 -8.51 -18.90
N PHE A 106 10.99 -7.49 -18.48
CA PHE A 106 9.61 -7.34 -18.87
C PHE A 106 9.20 -5.88 -18.96
N ASP A 107 8.27 -5.63 -19.86
CA ASP A 107 7.70 -4.31 -20.10
C ASP A 107 6.21 -4.35 -19.79
N LEU A 108 5.67 -3.28 -19.20
CA LEU A 108 4.23 -3.15 -19.14
C LEU A 108 3.67 -2.85 -20.54
N PRO A 109 2.60 -3.53 -20.97
CA PRO A 109 2.07 -3.37 -22.32
C PRO A 109 1.43 -2.00 -22.57
N ASN A 110 0.97 -1.33 -21.50
CA ASN A 110 0.32 -0.03 -21.60
C ASN A 110 1.07 1.01 -20.75
N PRO A 111 1.27 2.23 -21.28
CA PRO A 111 1.86 3.32 -20.51
C PRO A 111 1.04 3.71 -19.29
N LEU A 112 1.72 4.13 -18.23
CA LEU A 112 1.15 4.59 -16.97
C LEU A 112 1.01 6.10 -16.98
N THR A 113 -0.21 6.59 -16.88
CA THR A 113 -0.49 8.03 -16.82
C THR A 113 -0.72 8.48 -15.38
N PHE A 114 0.12 9.39 -14.88
CA PHE A 114 0.02 9.99 -13.55
C PHE A 114 -0.47 11.43 -13.67
N ARG A 115 -1.58 11.75 -13.01
CA ARG A 115 -2.19 13.10 -13.07
C ARG A 115 -2.71 13.55 -11.70
N ALA A 116 -2.50 14.82 -11.39
CA ALA A 116 -3.21 15.51 -10.33
C ALA A 116 -4.39 16.30 -10.92
N GLY A 117 -5.56 16.19 -10.31
CA GLY A 117 -6.70 17.07 -10.52
C GLY A 117 -6.86 18.04 -9.34
N TYR A 118 -8.01 18.72 -9.26
CA TYR A 118 -8.29 19.64 -8.15
C TYR A 118 -8.44 18.89 -6.81
N ALA A 119 -9.28 17.85 -6.78
CA ALA A 119 -9.59 17.09 -5.56
C ALA A 119 -8.96 15.69 -5.52
N THR A 120 -8.20 15.29 -6.55
CA THR A 120 -7.67 13.93 -6.66
C THR A 120 -6.23 13.87 -7.16
N LYS A 121 -5.51 12.86 -6.68
CA LYS A 121 -4.22 12.43 -7.23
C LYS A 121 -4.38 11.02 -7.77
N ASN A 122 -4.08 10.84 -9.06
CA ASN A 122 -4.21 9.57 -9.74
C ASN A 122 -2.83 8.97 -10.02
N GLY A 123 -2.69 7.70 -9.66
CA GLY A 123 -1.52 6.89 -9.94
C GLY A 123 -1.90 5.42 -10.06
N HIS A 124 -0.99 4.50 -9.76
CA HIS A 124 -1.12 3.10 -10.17
C HIS A 124 -0.66 2.10 -9.11
N LEU A 125 -1.33 0.95 -9.08
CA LEU A 125 -0.89 -0.25 -8.37
C LEU A 125 -0.61 -1.35 -9.40
N ILE A 126 0.63 -1.81 -9.44
CA ILE A 126 1.10 -2.89 -10.32
C ILE A 126 1.26 -4.15 -9.47
N ASP A 127 0.65 -5.24 -9.91
CA ASP A 127 0.70 -6.52 -9.20
C ASP A 127 1.58 -7.52 -9.96
N LEU A 128 2.86 -7.58 -9.59
CA LEU A 128 3.83 -8.47 -10.21
C LEU A 128 3.85 -9.88 -9.59
N THR A 129 2.93 -10.18 -8.68
CA THR A 129 2.91 -11.49 -8.00
C THR A 129 2.51 -12.66 -8.90
N LYS A 130 1.91 -12.39 -10.07
CA LYS A 130 1.41 -13.40 -11.02
C LYS A 130 2.36 -13.62 -12.20
N GLN A 131 3.66 -13.57 -11.93
CA GLN A 131 4.77 -13.51 -12.90
C GLN A 131 4.89 -14.66 -13.91
N GLY A 132 4.03 -15.68 -13.87
CA GLY A 132 4.01 -16.75 -14.88
C GLY A 132 3.54 -16.31 -16.28
N GLN A 133 3.04 -15.09 -16.44
CA GLN A 133 2.63 -14.51 -17.72
C GLN A 133 2.87 -13.00 -17.71
N LEU A 134 4.12 -12.62 -18.02
CA LEU A 134 4.60 -11.22 -18.06
C LEU A 134 3.81 -10.33 -19.05
N THR A 135 3.01 -10.92 -19.94
CA THR A 135 2.11 -10.23 -20.88
C THR A 135 0.79 -9.75 -20.28
N ALA A 136 0.44 -10.15 -19.05
CA ALA A 136 -0.84 -9.84 -18.42
C ALA A 136 -0.70 -9.32 -16.98
N VAL A 137 0.29 -8.48 -16.72
CA VAL A 137 0.48 -7.85 -15.41
C VAL A 137 -0.75 -6.99 -15.04
N PRO A 138 -1.46 -7.30 -13.94
CA PRO A 138 -2.58 -6.48 -13.51
C PRO A 138 -2.11 -5.09 -13.05
N VAL A 139 -2.63 -4.06 -13.70
CA VAL A 139 -2.46 -2.65 -13.30
C VAL A 139 -3.82 -2.13 -12.85
N ARG A 140 -3.89 -1.57 -11.64
CA ARG A 140 -5.11 -0.96 -11.08
C ARG A 140 -4.89 0.54 -10.86
N PRO A 141 -5.87 1.39 -11.14
CA PRO A 141 -5.79 2.80 -10.79
C PRO A 141 -5.76 2.98 -9.27
N LEU A 142 -4.97 3.94 -8.80
CA LEU A 142 -4.92 4.36 -7.41
C LEU A 142 -5.31 5.84 -7.34
N THR A 143 -6.45 6.15 -6.71
CA THR A 143 -6.94 7.52 -6.56
C THR A 143 -6.90 7.92 -5.09
N LEU A 144 -6.21 9.02 -4.79
CA LEU A 144 -6.18 9.62 -3.46
C LEU A 144 -6.97 10.93 -3.49
N CYS A 145 -7.93 11.10 -2.58
CA CYS A 145 -8.60 12.39 -2.40
C CYS A 145 -7.62 13.39 -1.77
N GLN A 146 -7.68 14.64 -2.22
CA GLN A 146 -7.01 15.77 -1.59
C GLN A 146 -8.04 16.87 -1.34
N TYR A 147 -8.06 17.38 -0.11
CA TYR A 147 -8.91 18.49 0.26
C TYR A 147 -8.06 19.77 0.26
N PRO A 148 -8.51 20.86 -0.39
CA PRO A 148 -7.82 22.13 -0.25
C PRO A 148 -7.88 22.58 1.21
N LEU A 149 -6.81 23.21 1.70
CA LEU A 149 -6.71 23.71 3.08
C LEU A 149 -7.91 24.58 3.50
N SER A 150 -8.56 25.26 2.55
CA SER A 150 -9.76 26.07 2.80
C SER A 150 -10.98 25.26 3.27
N VAL A 151 -11.08 23.97 2.91
CA VAL A 151 -12.14 23.07 3.38
C VAL A 151 -11.85 22.56 4.80
N MET A 152 -10.58 22.31 5.13
CA MET A 152 -10.16 21.92 6.48
C MET A 152 -10.42 23.04 7.51
N ALA A 153 -10.25 24.31 7.12
CA ALA A 153 -10.51 25.47 7.98
C ALA A 153 -11.99 25.64 8.40
N ARG A 154 -12.94 25.01 7.69
CA ARG A 154 -14.36 25.06 8.04
C ARG A 154 -14.77 24.01 9.07
N GLN A 155 -14.02 22.92 9.17
CA GLN A 155 -14.28 21.85 10.14
C GLN A 155 -13.86 22.27 11.55
N SER A 156 -12.76 23.02 11.70
CA SER A 156 -12.34 23.56 13.01
C SER A 156 -13.24 24.66 13.57
N ALA A 157 -14.11 25.27 12.75
CA ALA A 157 -15.05 26.30 13.20
C ALA A 157 -16.40 25.74 13.69
N THR A 158 -16.64 24.42 13.56
CA THR A 158 -17.91 23.78 13.98
C THR A 158 -17.73 22.85 15.19
N GLU A 159 -16.60 22.96 15.89
CA GLU A 159 -16.29 22.17 17.09
C GLU A 159 -16.36 23.01 18.38
N ASP A 160 -17.14 24.11 18.37
CA ASP A 160 -17.42 24.92 19.55
C ASP A 160 -18.82 24.63 20.14
N SER A 161 -19.47 23.56 19.65
CA SER A 161 -20.84 23.19 20.06
C SER A 161 -21.05 21.70 20.26
N ILE A 162 -20.00 20.92 20.55
CA ILE A 162 -20.21 19.63 21.23
C ILE A 162 -20.50 19.98 22.69
N PRO A 163 -21.70 19.72 23.24
CA PRO A 163 -21.92 19.85 24.66
C PRO A 163 -21.02 18.81 25.31
N VAL A 164 -19.96 19.25 25.98
CA VAL A 164 -19.20 18.38 26.89
C VAL A 164 -20.22 17.89 27.92
N PRO A 165 -20.53 16.58 27.99
CA PRO A 165 -21.35 16.08 29.08
C PRO A 165 -20.62 16.45 30.37
N LYS A 166 -21.29 17.22 31.22
CA LYS A 166 -20.76 17.63 32.51
C LYS A 166 -20.49 16.35 33.29
N VAL A 167 -19.23 15.98 33.43
CA VAL A 167 -18.83 14.86 34.28
C VAL A 167 -19.18 15.28 35.70
N ASP A 168 -20.16 14.60 36.30
CA ASP A 168 -20.49 14.82 37.70
C ASP A 168 -19.25 14.54 38.55
N PRO A 169 -18.83 15.45 39.45
CA PRO A 169 -17.57 15.35 40.18
C PRO A 169 -17.60 14.29 41.30
N ALA A 170 -18.58 13.39 41.30
CA ALA A 170 -18.75 12.33 42.28
C ALA A 170 -18.35 10.96 41.70
N PHE A 171 -17.13 10.85 41.18
CA PHE A 171 -16.43 9.56 41.12
C PHE A 171 -15.03 9.76 41.68
N ASP A 172 -15.02 9.94 43.00
CA ASP A 172 -13.86 9.68 43.83
C ASP A 172 -13.43 8.22 43.60
N THR A 173 -12.24 8.01 43.04
CA THR A 173 -11.64 6.69 42.83
C THR A 173 -11.14 6.08 44.14
N GLY A 174 -11.93 6.18 45.20
CA GLY A 174 -11.73 5.55 46.49
C GLY A 174 -12.52 4.24 46.57
N LEU A 175 -12.02 3.17 45.95
CA LEU A 175 -12.53 1.83 46.23
C LEU A 175 -11.71 1.21 47.38
N PRO A 176 -12.29 1.03 48.59
CA PRO A 176 -11.85 -0.04 49.47
C PRO A 176 -12.42 -1.38 48.98
N PHE A 177 -11.62 -2.43 49.11
CA PHE A 177 -12.03 -3.80 48.86
C PHE A 177 -13.09 -4.29 49.87
N TYR A 178 -13.83 -5.30 49.41
CA TYR A 178 -14.58 -6.35 50.16
C TYR A 178 -16.03 -6.06 50.59
N GLY A 179 -16.95 -6.88 50.07
CA GLY A 179 -18.27 -7.13 50.68
C GLY A 179 -19.36 -7.53 49.67
N PRO A 180 -20.19 -8.55 49.95
CA PRO A 180 -20.96 -9.26 48.93
C PRO A 180 -22.21 -8.50 48.46
N ASP A 181 -22.57 -8.73 47.20
CA ASP A 181 -23.84 -8.34 46.58
C ASP A 181 -25.02 -8.91 47.39
N PRO A 182 -26.00 -8.08 47.74
CA PRO A 182 -27.31 -8.33 47.15
C PRO A 182 -28.10 -7.03 46.90
N ASP A 183 -28.51 -6.78 45.65
CA ASP A 183 -29.94 -6.65 45.41
C ASP A 183 -30.34 -7.03 43.97
N ARG A 184 -30.88 -8.23 43.89
CA ARG A 184 -31.27 -9.00 42.71
C ARG A 184 -32.61 -8.56 42.11
N GLN A 185 -32.99 -7.29 42.23
CA GLN A 185 -34.31 -6.81 41.77
C GLN A 185 -34.30 -6.04 40.44
N GLY A 186 -33.11 -5.80 39.86
CA GLY A 186 -32.98 -5.10 38.58
C GLY A 186 -32.97 -5.98 37.32
N LEU A 187 -32.71 -7.28 37.46
CA LEU A 187 -32.35 -8.15 36.32
C LEU A 187 -33.51 -9.04 35.80
N GLU A 188 -34.60 -9.20 36.54
CA GLU A 188 -35.78 -9.96 36.07
C GLU A 188 -36.60 -9.23 35.00
N LYS A 189 -36.40 -7.92 34.79
CA LYS A 189 -37.14 -7.16 33.76
C LYS A 189 -36.63 -7.37 32.33
N LEU A 190 -35.55 -8.11 32.13
CA LEU A 190 -34.97 -8.32 30.81
C LEU A 190 -35.11 -9.75 30.29
N GLY A 191 -35.71 -10.68 31.04
CA GLY A 191 -35.99 -12.05 30.56
C GLY A 191 -34.75 -12.79 30.04
N ILE A 192 -33.55 -12.40 30.48
CA ILE A 192 -32.31 -13.09 30.13
C ILE A 192 -32.08 -14.14 31.21
N GLU A 193 -32.48 -15.37 30.92
CA GLU A 193 -32.02 -16.52 31.68
C GLU A 193 -30.54 -16.73 31.33
N THR A 194 -29.67 -16.14 32.13
CA THR A 194 -28.22 -16.28 31.97
C THR A 194 -27.77 -17.59 32.61
N ASP A 195 -27.72 -18.67 31.82
CA ASP A 195 -26.76 -19.74 32.09
C ASP A 195 -25.36 -19.18 31.74
N PRO A 196 -24.41 -19.06 32.69
CA PRO A 196 -23.13 -18.40 32.45
C PRO A 196 -22.19 -19.13 31.47
N PHE A 197 -22.56 -20.30 30.91
CA PHE A 197 -21.64 -21.12 30.13
C PHE A 197 -22.12 -21.60 28.73
N ASP A 198 -23.22 -21.11 28.18
CA ASP A 198 -23.61 -21.45 26.79
C ASP A 198 -23.34 -20.30 25.79
N LEU A 199 -22.10 -20.22 25.26
CA LEU A 199 -21.73 -19.32 24.16
C LEU A 199 -22.01 -19.94 22.79
N ARG A 200 -23.23 -20.44 22.57
CA ARG A 200 -23.70 -20.77 21.22
C ARG A 200 -24.65 -19.67 20.74
N PRO A 201 -24.33 -18.97 19.64
CA PRO A 201 -25.32 -18.07 19.04
C PRO A 201 -26.52 -18.90 18.60
N GLY A 202 -27.72 -18.52 19.06
CA GLY A 202 -28.98 -19.14 18.65
C GLY A 202 -29.20 -19.05 17.13
N PRO A 203 -30.14 -19.82 16.57
CA PRO A 203 -30.40 -19.84 15.13
C PRO A 203 -30.75 -18.44 14.62
N PHE A 204 -29.99 -17.97 13.62
CA PHE A 204 -30.30 -16.73 12.89
C PHE A 204 -31.63 -16.90 12.16
N ASP A 205 -32.64 -16.08 12.48
CA ASP A 205 -33.92 -16.02 11.76
C ASP A 205 -33.81 -14.99 10.61
N PRO A 206 -33.73 -15.44 9.34
CA PRO A 206 -33.59 -14.53 8.20
C PRO A 206 -34.90 -13.82 7.82
N LYS A 207 -36.04 -14.12 8.45
CA LYS A 207 -37.35 -13.60 8.01
C LYS A 207 -37.62 -12.12 8.34
N GLY A 208 -36.71 -11.45 9.04
CA GLY A 208 -36.84 -10.03 9.42
C GLY A 208 -36.03 -9.04 8.59
N LEU A 209 -35.30 -9.48 7.56
CA LEU A 209 -34.51 -8.57 6.73
C LEU A 209 -35.41 -7.81 5.74
N PRO A 210 -35.44 -6.47 5.75
CA PRO A 210 -36.08 -5.73 4.68
C PRO A 210 -35.37 -6.06 3.36
N GLU A 211 -36.14 -6.50 2.36
CA GLU A 211 -35.63 -6.75 1.01
C GLU A 211 -35.09 -5.44 0.43
N THR A 212 -33.79 -5.21 0.58
CA THR A 212 -33.11 -4.13 -0.11
C THR A 212 -33.06 -4.47 -1.58
N GLY A 213 -33.96 -3.86 -2.36
CA GLY A 213 -33.94 -3.91 -3.81
C GLY A 213 -32.55 -3.61 -4.34
N THR A 214 -31.99 -4.55 -5.09
CA THR A 214 -30.76 -4.42 -5.85
C THR A 214 -30.94 -3.40 -6.98
N ALA A 215 -30.86 -2.12 -6.65
CA ALA A 215 -30.51 -1.11 -7.63
C ALA A 215 -29.02 -1.33 -8.00
N PRO A 216 -28.65 -1.39 -9.29
CA PRO A 216 -27.26 -1.50 -9.68
C PRO A 216 -26.50 -0.29 -9.13
N ILE A 217 -25.50 -0.56 -8.31
CA ILE A 217 -24.63 0.45 -7.72
C ILE A 217 -23.87 1.11 -8.87
N ASP A 218 -24.23 2.34 -9.19
CA ASP A 218 -23.49 3.20 -10.12
C ASP A 218 -22.14 3.60 -9.49
N GLN A 219 -21.15 2.73 -9.71
CA GLN A 219 -19.78 2.86 -9.21
C GLN A 219 -19.12 4.18 -9.65
N GLU A 220 -19.53 4.74 -10.78
CA GLU A 220 -18.96 5.96 -11.36
C GLU A 220 -19.51 7.21 -10.66
N ARG A 221 -20.80 7.19 -10.33
CA ARG A 221 -21.45 8.22 -9.49
C ARG A 221 -20.95 8.21 -8.05
N ILE A 222 -20.61 7.04 -7.51
CA ILE A 222 -20.00 6.91 -6.18
C ILE A 222 -18.57 7.46 -6.17
N ARG A 223 -17.75 7.12 -7.18
CA ARG A 223 -16.38 7.66 -7.32
C ARG A 223 -16.36 9.19 -7.40
N THR A 224 -17.31 9.78 -8.09
CA THR A 224 -17.40 11.24 -8.24
C THR A 224 -17.82 11.94 -6.94
N ARG A 225 -18.59 11.27 -6.07
CA ARG A 225 -19.04 11.83 -4.78
C ARG A 225 -18.09 11.57 -3.60
N LEU A 226 -17.10 10.69 -3.73
CA LEU A 226 -16.21 10.34 -2.60
C LEU A 226 -15.14 11.40 -2.30
N CYS A 227 -14.83 12.29 -3.24
CA CYS A 227 -13.85 13.36 -3.04
C CYS A 227 -14.47 14.78 -3.14
N LEU A 228 -15.80 14.92 -3.07
CA LEU A 228 -16.53 16.19 -3.13
C LEU A 228 -17.50 16.35 -1.95
#